data_AF-A0A958Q5N0-F1
#
_entry.id   AF-A0A958Q5N0-F1
#
_cell.length_a   1.000
_cell.length_b   1.000
_cell.length_c   1.000
_cell.angle_alpha   90.00
_cell.angle_beta   90.00
_cell.angle_gamma   90.00
#
_symmetry.space_group_name_H-M   'P 1'
#
loop_
_entity.id
_entity.type
_entity.pdbx_description
1 polymer ?
#
loop_
_entity_poly.entity_id
_entity_poly.type
_entity_poly.pdbx_seq_one_letter_code
_entity_poly.pdbx_strand_id
1 'polypeptide(L)'
;MEWTGPFVIYRIVENGKLEAVFVAEDLKKAKYWLSYIAQPGDALYQTPAHPRNETGEPKYWSHKETSGKSVNDEGGWKNIAEDQNCVIEFCSA
;
A
#
# COMPACT_ATOMS: atom_id res chain seq x y z
N MET A 1 -12.67 -7.45 5.67
CA MET A 1 -12.80 -6.84 4.33
C MET A 1 -12.64 -7.97 3.33
N GLU A 2 -13.59 -8.20 2.41
CA GLU A 2 -13.37 -9.17 1.34
C GLU A 2 -12.36 -8.58 0.35
N TRP A 3 -11.24 -9.27 0.14
CA TRP A 3 -10.20 -8.83 -0.80
C TRP A 3 -10.69 -9.05 -2.23
N THR A 4 -11.19 -7.99 -2.87
CA THR A 4 -11.74 -8.06 -4.23
C THR A 4 -10.69 -8.10 -5.33
N GLY A 5 -9.41 -7.88 -4.98
CA GLY A 5 -8.30 -7.93 -5.92
C GLY A 5 -6.97 -8.26 -5.25
N PRO A 6 -5.99 -8.77 -6.02
CA PRO A 6 -4.68 -9.22 -5.52
C PRO A 6 -3.74 -8.09 -5.09
N PHE A 7 -4.06 -6.83 -5.39
CA PHE A 7 -3.24 -5.68 -5.03
C PHE A 7 -4.10 -4.57 -4.43
N VAL A 8 -3.57 -3.87 -3.43
CA VAL A 8 -4.24 -2.73 -2.78
C VAL A 8 -3.23 -1.60 -2.58
N ILE A 9 -3.68 -0.36 -2.73
CA ILE A 9 -2.91 0.83 -2.42
C ILE A 9 -3.52 1.46 -1.18
N TYR A 10 -2.70 1.63 -0.16
CA TYR A 10 -3.03 2.32 1.08
C TYR A 10 -2.51 3.74 1.07
N ARG A 11 -3.32 4.64 1.59
CA ARG A 11 -2.94 6.02 1.91
C ARG A 11 -2.90 6.20 3.41
N ILE A 12 -1.90 6.93 3.88
CA ILE A 12 -1.88 7.43 5.25
C ILE A 12 -2.82 8.64 5.30
N VAL A 13 -3.93 8.52 6.02
CA VAL A 13 -4.90 9.60 6.21
C VAL A 13 -4.65 10.33 7.53
N GLU A 14 -5.32 11.46 7.73
CA GLU A 14 -5.25 12.23 8.98
C GLU A 14 -5.50 11.32 10.19
N ASN A 15 -4.68 11.49 11.24
CA ASN A 15 -4.57 10.61 12.41
C ASN A 15 -3.78 9.31 12.20
N GLY A 16 -2.99 9.21 11.13
CA GLY A 16 -2.03 8.12 10.99
C GLY A 16 -2.69 6.75 10.78
N LYS A 17 -3.82 6.73 10.08
CA LYS A 17 -4.51 5.48 9.71
C LYS A 17 -4.22 5.13 8.26
N LEU A 18 -4.22 3.84 7.95
CA LEU A 18 -4.14 3.35 6.58
C LEU A 18 -5.54 3.18 6.00
N GLU A 19 -5.83 3.89 4.91
CA GLU A 19 -7.07 3.75 4.14
C GLU A 19 -6.79 3.12 2.78
N ALA A 20 -7.56 2.11 2.41
CA ALA A 20 -7.46 1.50 1.08
C ALA A 20 -8.10 2.44 0.04
N VAL A 21 -7.27 3.12 -0.75
CA VAL A 21 -7.73 4.10 -1.75
C VAL A 21 -7.91 3.50 -3.14
N PHE A 22 -7.29 2.34 -3.40
CA PHE A 22 -7.44 1.65 -4.67
C PHE A 22 -7.16 0.15 -4.53
N VAL A 23 -8.00 -0.69 -5.13
CA VAL A 23 -7.77 -2.14 -5.26
C VAL A 23 -7.60 -2.45 -6.74
N ALA A 24 -6.54 -3.17 -7.10
CA ALA A 24 -6.22 -3.50 -8.47
C ALA A 24 -6.30 -5.01 -8.71
N GLU A 25 -6.86 -5.36 -9.86
CA GLU A 25 -6.98 -6.74 -10.34
C GLU A 25 -5.63 -7.31 -10.81
N ASP A 26 -4.68 -6.45 -11.17
CA ASP A 26 -3.38 -6.83 -11.71
C ASP A 26 -2.29 -5.81 -11.35
N LEU A 27 -1.03 -6.26 -11.45
CA LEU A 27 0.14 -5.46 -11.09
C LEU A 27 0.33 -4.24 -12.02
N LYS A 28 -0.10 -4.33 -13.28
CA LYS A 28 0.06 -3.24 -14.26
C LYS A 28 -0.84 -2.06 -13.87
N LYS A 29 -2.11 -2.32 -13.54
CA LYS A 29 -3.04 -1.31 -13.01
C LYS A 29 -2.54 -0.73 -11.69
N ALA A 30 -2.09 -1.58 -10.77
CA ALA A 30 -1.53 -1.14 -9.49
C ALA A 30 -0.35 -0.17 -9.67
N LYS A 31 0.64 -0.55 -10.50
CA LYS A 31 1.80 0.30 -10.79
C LYS A 31 1.42 1.59 -11.50
N TYR A 32 0.51 1.53 -12.48
CA TYR A 32 0.03 2.73 -13.17
C TYR A 32 -0.60 3.71 -12.17
N TRP A 33 -1.51 3.21 -11.32
CA TRP A 33 -2.16 4.05 -10.31
C TRP A 33 -1.14 4.61 -9.34
N LEU A 34 -0.21 3.78 -8.85
CA LEU A 34 0.88 4.22 -7.98
C LEU A 34 1.70 5.33 -8.65
N SER A 35 2.14 5.17 -9.89
CA SER A 35 2.96 6.19 -10.57
C SER A 35 2.21 7.49 -10.83
N TYR A 36 0.96 7.45 -11.29
CA TYR A 36 0.29 8.64 -11.86
C TYR A 36 -0.80 9.25 -10.99
N ILE A 37 -1.44 8.47 -10.11
CA ILE A 37 -2.63 8.90 -9.36
C ILE A 37 -2.34 9.00 -7.87
N ALA A 38 -1.49 8.11 -7.35
CA ALA A 38 -1.13 8.09 -5.94
C ALA A 38 -0.44 9.37 -5.48
N GLN A 39 -0.55 9.64 -4.18
CA GLN A 39 0.15 10.71 -3.49
C GLN A 39 1.48 10.19 -2.92
N PRO A 40 2.47 11.07 -2.67
CA PRO A 40 3.67 10.70 -1.92
C PRO A 40 3.30 10.05 -0.58
N GLY A 41 3.90 8.91 -0.25
CA GLY A 41 3.60 8.13 0.95
C GLY A 41 2.55 7.03 0.75
N ASP A 42 1.78 7.05 -0.34
CA ASP A 42 0.87 5.95 -0.67
C ASP A 42 1.68 4.67 -0.96
N ALA A 43 1.23 3.54 -0.43
CA ALA A 43 1.93 2.27 -0.52
C ALA A 43 1.09 1.16 -1.14
N LEU A 44 1.70 0.44 -2.07
CA LEU A 44 1.19 -0.76 -2.71
C LEU A 44 1.52 -1.99 -1.86
N TYR A 45 0.48 -2.79 -1.63
CA TYR A 45 0.52 -4.06 -0.95
C TYR A 45 -0.07 -5.15 -1.84
N GLN A 46 0.44 -6.37 -1.66
CA GLN A 46 -0.20 -7.59 -2.16
C GLN A 46 -1.21 -8.05 -1.13
N THR A 47 -2.44 -8.27 -1.55
CA THR A 47 -3.48 -8.77 -0.66
C THR A 47 -3.40 -10.29 -0.56
N PRO A 48 -4.10 -10.90 0.41
CA PRO A 48 -4.28 -12.36 0.49
C PRO A 48 -5.01 -12.98 -0.72
N ALA A 49 -5.71 -12.19 -1.53
CA ALA A 49 -6.29 -12.67 -2.79
C ALA A 49 -5.23 -12.94 -3.87
N HIS A 50 -3.98 -12.50 -3.68
CA HIS A 50 -2.89 -12.80 -4.60
C HIS A 50 -2.49 -14.29 -4.48
N PRO A 51 -2.39 -15.05 -5.58
CA PRO A 51 -2.14 -16.51 -5.54
C PRO A 51 -0.77 -16.92 -4.99
N ARG A 52 0.09 -15.94 -4.65
CA ARG A 52 1.41 -16.14 -4.01
C ARG A 52 1.49 -15.54 -2.61
N ASN A 53 0.37 -15.06 -2.07
CA ASN A 53 0.30 -14.50 -0.74
C ASN A 53 -0.49 -15.46 0.17
N GLU A 54 0.24 -16.34 0.85
CA GLU A 54 -0.34 -17.41 1.67
C GLU A 54 -0.43 -17.05 3.16
N THR A 55 0.05 -15.86 3.55
CA THR A 55 0.15 -15.45 4.96
C THR A 55 -1.18 -14.96 5.55
N GLY A 56 -2.20 -14.73 4.71
CA GLY A 56 -3.48 -14.18 5.17
C GLY A 56 -3.44 -12.68 5.48
N GLU A 57 -2.27 -12.04 5.31
CA GLU A 57 -2.06 -10.60 5.59
C GLU A 57 -1.59 -9.84 4.35
N PRO A 58 -1.93 -8.54 4.22
CA PRO A 58 -1.37 -7.70 3.17
C PRO A 58 0.15 -7.58 3.29
N LYS A 59 0.88 -7.84 2.22
CA LYS A 59 2.35 -7.75 2.18
C LYS A 59 2.80 -6.51 1.44
N TYR A 60 3.68 -5.71 2.07
CA TYR A 60 4.26 -4.53 1.43
C TYR A 60 4.99 -4.90 0.12
N TRP A 61 4.86 -4.05 -0.89
CA TRP A 61 5.51 -4.24 -2.18
C TRP A 61 6.32 -3.02 -2.64
N SER A 62 5.74 -1.82 -2.61
CA SER A 62 6.42 -0.58 -2.98
C SER A 62 5.59 0.63 -2.55
N HIS A 63 6.19 1.80 -2.39
CA HIS A 63 5.46 3.05 -2.14
C HIS A 63 5.83 4.14 -3.14
N LYS A 64 5.04 5.20 -3.19
CA LYS A 64 5.34 6.39 -3.98
C LYS A 64 6.20 7.38 -3.18
N GLU A 65 7.33 7.75 -3.73
CA GLU A 65 8.12 8.86 -3.24
C GLU A 65 7.68 10.19 -3.85
N THR A 66 8.10 11.29 -3.24
CA THR A 66 7.86 12.68 -3.67
C THR A 66 8.29 12.95 -5.11
N SER A 67 9.26 12.21 -5.63
CA SER A 67 9.81 12.36 -7.00
C SER A 67 8.96 11.72 -8.10
N GLY A 68 7.80 11.14 -7.76
CA GLY A 68 6.92 10.45 -8.72
C GLY A 68 7.37 9.03 -9.06
N LYS A 69 8.48 8.56 -8.49
CA LYS A 69 8.95 7.18 -8.63
C LYS A 69 8.36 6.29 -7.54
N SER A 70 8.05 5.05 -7.91
CA SER A 70 7.75 4.01 -6.93
C SER A 70 9.04 3.36 -6.45
N VAL A 71 9.25 3.28 -5.14
CA VAL A 71 10.43 2.66 -4.54
C VAL A 71 10.02 1.42 -3.75
N ASN A 72 10.81 0.36 -3.88
CA ASN A 72 10.66 -0.85 -3.09
C ASN A 72 11.61 -0.80 -1.89
N ASP A 73 11.32 0.11 -0.97
CA ASP A 73 12.01 0.23 0.31
C ASP A 73 10.98 0.36 1.43
N GLU A 74 10.77 -0.73 2.17
CA GLU A 74 9.84 -0.76 3.29
C GLU A 74 10.33 0.12 4.45
N GLY A 75 11.66 0.21 4.65
CA GLY A 75 12.24 1.03 5.71
C GLY A 75 11.99 2.52 5.47
N GLY A 76 12.21 2.98 4.24
CA GLY A 76 11.86 4.33 3.80
C GLY A 76 10.38 4.64 3.97
N TRP A 77 9.50 3.69 3.61
CA TRP A 77 8.06 3.88 3.82
C TRP A 77 7.69 3.95 5.30
N LYS A 78 8.29 3.12 6.17
CA LYS A 78 8.06 3.17 7.63
C LYS A 78 8.44 4.52 8.21
N ASN A 79 9.56 5.10 7.78
CA ASN A 79 9.94 6.45 8.22
C ASN A 79 8.89 7.50 7.82
N ILE A 80 8.32 7.41 6.61
CA ILE A 80 7.24 8.30 6.15
C ILE A 80 5.97 8.08 6.97
N ALA A 81 5.65 6.82 7.28
CA ALA A 81 4.51 6.46 8.11
C ALA A 81 4.69 7.02 9.53
N GLU A 82 5.86 6.87 10.14
CA GLU A 82 6.19 7.40 11.47
C GLU A 82 6.14 8.94 11.51
N ASP A 83 6.68 9.63 10.50
CA ASP A 83 6.60 11.09 10.38
C ASP A 83 5.15 11.60 10.31
N GLN A 84 4.27 10.82 9.69
CA GLN A 84 2.83 11.08 9.62
C GLN A 84 2.04 10.53 10.83
N ASN A 85 2.75 10.14 11.89
CA ASN A 85 2.18 9.58 13.13
C ASN A 85 1.30 8.34 12.88
N CYS A 86 1.64 7.55 11.86
CA CYS A 86 0.91 6.37 11.43
C CYS A 86 1.28 5.16 12.28
N VAL A 87 0.28 4.58 12.95
CA VAL A 87 0.43 3.28 13.60
C VAL A 87 0.03 2.23 12.57
N ILE A 88 1.00 1.45 12.10
CA ILE A 88 0.77 0.37 11.13
C ILE A 88 0.09 -0.79 11.86
N GLU A 89 -1.21 -0.66 12.12
CA GLU A 89 -2.07 -1.76 12.55
C GLU A 89 -2.82 -2.27 11.32
N PHE A 90 -2.30 -3.33 10.69
CA PHE A 90 -3.14 -4.10 9.79
C PHE A 90 -4.21 -4.75 10.68
N CYS A 91 -5.47 -4.37 10.53
CA CYS A 91 -6.57 -5.00 11.27
C CYS A 91 -6.52 -6.52 11.03
N SER A 92 -6.00 -7.24 12.02
CA SER A 92 -6.15 -8.69 12.14
C SER A 92 -7.65 -8.93 12.35
N ALA A 93 -8.34 -9.39 11.31
CA ALA A 93 -9.69 -9.90 11.42
C ALA A 93 -9.64 -11.36 11.90
#